data_AF-A0A7C7GX41-F1
#
_entry.id   AF-A0A7C7GX41-F1
#
_cell.length_a   1.000
_cell.length_b   1.000
_cell.length_c   1.000
_cell.angle_alpha   90.00
_cell.angle_beta   90.00
_cell.angle_gamma   90.00
#
_symmetry.space_group_name_H-M   'P 1'
#
loop_
_entity.id
_entity.type
_entity.pdbx_description
1 polymer ?
#
loop_
_entity_poly.entity_id
_entity_poly.type
_entity_poly.pdbx_seq_one_letter_code
_entity_poly.pdbx_strand_id
1 'polypeptide(L)'
;MFKIRTKGLKLLASLFMVSVILSQDHWETAVYAADEWAYLIPESELPSEWNTIAFDDSDWSTGPGGFGYGDNDDGTEIDTSLSVYLRRIFAVTNTEHLIHAILHADYDDGFVAYLNGTEIGRSINLSEPGTFVPYDET
;
A
#
# COMPACT_ATOMS: atom_id res chain seq x y z
N MET A 1 50.82 -32.67 53.27
CA MET A 1 51.16 -31.64 52.27
C MET A 1 50.53 -32.04 50.94
N PHE A 2 49.68 -31.17 50.40
CA PHE A 2 48.72 -31.35 49.31
C PHE A 2 49.35 -31.56 47.92
N LYS A 3 48.75 -32.41 47.05
CA LYS A 3 48.08 -31.90 45.82
C LYS A 3 47.29 -32.99 45.06
N ILE A 4 46.14 -32.54 44.59
CA ILE A 4 45.01 -33.23 43.97
C ILE A 4 45.25 -33.46 42.47
N ARG A 5 44.85 -34.63 41.96
CA ARG A 5 44.70 -34.92 40.52
C ARG A 5 43.40 -34.30 39.99
N THR A 6 43.47 -33.40 39.02
CA THR A 6 42.30 -32.98 38.24
C THR A 6 42.37 -33.61 36.85
N LYS A 7 41.34 -34.40 36.50
CA LYS A 7 41.13 -34.91 35.14
C LYS A 7 40.60 -33.75 34.29
N GLY A 8 41.18 -33.56 33.11
CA GLY A 8 40.81 -32.51 32.17
C GLY A 8 39.36 -32.67 31.70
N LEU A 9 38.55 -31.65 31.98
CA LEU A 9 37.21 -31.47 31.44
C LEU A 9 37.36 -30.86 30.04
N LYS A 10 37.00 -31.60 28.99
CA LYS A 10 36.95 -31.04 27.63
C LYS A 10 35.74 -30.11 27.55
N LEU A 11 36.00 -28.81 27.40
CA LEU A 11 34.97 -27.81 27.14
C LEU A 11 34.47 -28.01 25.70
N LEU A 12 33.24 -28.47 25.53
CA LEU A 12 32.55 -28.44 24.24
C LEU A 12 32.12 -26.99 24.01
N ALA A 13 32.75 -26.30 23.06
CA ALA A 13 32.26 -25.01 22.59
C ALA A 13 30.95 -25.25 21.84
N SER A 14 29.83 -24.82 22.42
CA SER A 14 28.54 -24.80 21.74
C SER A 14 28.63 -23.75 20.61
N LEU A 15 28.53 -24.21 19.37
CA LEU A 15 28.39 -23.35 18.21
C LEU A 15 26.97 -22.77 18.25
N PHE A 16 26.85 -21.55 18.77
CA PHE A 16 25.59 -20.80 18.74
C PHE A 16 25.35 -20.38 17.28
N MET A 17 24.67 -21.22 16.52
CA MET A 17 24.18 -20.85 15.19
C MET A 17 23.01 -19.89 15.45
N VAL A 18 23.32 -18.58 15.47
CA VAL A 18 22.30 -17.52 15.49
C VAL A 18 21.62 -17.60 14.14
N SER A 19 20.47 -18.27 14.09
CA SER A 19 19.52 -18.08 13.01
C SER A 19 19.04 -16.64 13.12
N VAL A 20 19.51 -15.75 12.25
CA VAL A 20 18.90 -14.43 12.10
C VAL A 20 17.53 -14.69 11.50
N ILE A 21 16.53 -14.79 12.37
CA ILE A 21 15.13 -14.72 11.95
C ILE A 21 14.97 -13.28 11.46
N LEU A 22 14.76 -13.09 10.16
CA LEU A 22 14.31 -11.81 9.62
C LEU A 22 12.88 -11.59 10.13
N SER A 23 12.77 -11.14 11.38
CA SER A 23 11.53 -10.56 11.87
C SER A 23 11.36 -9.21 11.18
N GLN A 24 10.14 -8.89 10.78
CA GLN A 24 9.76 -7.50 10.54
C GLN A 24 10.11 -6.74 11.82
N ASP A 25 11.06 -5.83 11.73
CA ASP A 25 11.59 -5.06 12.86
C ASP A 25 10.70 -3.84 13.16
N HIS A 26 9.96 -3.35 12.16
CA HIS A 26 8.94 -2.31 12.32
C HIS A 26 7.90 -2.32 11.18
N TRP A 27 6.83 -1.55 11.40
CA TRP A 27 5.89 -1.17 10.35
C TRP A 27 6.18 0.26 9.93
N GLU A 28 6.11 0.54 8.64
CA GLU A 28 6.15 1.89 8.08
C GLU A 28 4.86 2.16 7.33
N THR A 29 4.39 3.40 7.40
CA THR A 29 3.30 3.89 6.57
C THR A 29 3.92 4.64 5.38
N ALA A 30 3.86 4.03 4.21
CA ALA A 30 4.38 4.64 2.98
C ALA A 30 3.43 5.70 2.40
N VAL A 31 2.13 5.56 2.67
CA VAL A 31 1.06 6.46 2.23
C VAL A 31 0.06 6.62 3.38
N TYR A 32 -0.17 7.87 3.79
CA TYR A 32 -1.21 8.21 4.75
C TYR A 32 -2.51 8.57 4.02
N ALA A 33 -3.65 8.34 4.67
CA ALA A 33 -4.96 8.66 4.09
C ALA A 33 -5.06 10.16 3.72
N ALA A 34 -4.61 11.05 4.61
CA ALA A 34 -4.66 12.51 4.42
C ALA A 34 -3.45 13.09 3.67
N ASP A 35 -2.63 12.25 3.02
CA ASP A 35 -1.60 12.75 2.12
C ASP A 35 -2.21 13.54 0.95
N GLU A 36 -1.41 14.34 0.25
CA GLU A 36 -1.84 14.93 -1.03
C GLU A 36 -1.92 13.86 -2.13
N TRP A 37 -3.04 13.84 -2.84
CA TRP A 37 -3.31 12.96 -3.98
C TRP A 37 -3.59 13.78 -5.22
N ALA A 38 -3.14 13.29 -6.38
CA ALA A 38 -3.70 13.71 -7.66
C ALA A 38 -5.07 13.05 -7.83
N TYR A 39 -6.06 13.79 -8.32
CA TYR A 39 -7.41 13.28 -8.56
C TYR A 39 -8.03 13.82 -9.84
N LEU A 40 -8.91 12.99 -10.41
CA LEU A 40 -9.68 13.32 -11.60
C LEU A 40 -11.11 12.79 -11.45
N ILE A 41 -12.09 13.66 -11.73
CA ILE A 41 -13.46 13.24 -12.01
C ILE A 41 -13.57 13.01 -13.52
N PRO A 42 -13.77 11.76 -13.98
CA PRO A 42 -13.74 11.43 -15.40
C PRO A 42 -15.02 11.87 -16.11
N GLU A 43 -14.87 12.45 -17.30
CA GLU A 43 -15.99 12.66 -18.25
C GLU A 43 -16.07 11.54 -19.31
N SER A 44 -15.03 10.72 -19.41
CA SER A 44 -14.91 9.57 -20.31
C SER A 44 -13.92 8.57 -19.73
N GLU A 45 -13.91 7.35 -20.29
CA GLU A 45 -12.94 6.33 -19.89
C GLU A 45 -11.49 6.81 -20.04
N LEU A 46 -10.66 6.48 -19.06
CA LEU A 46 -9.24 6.83 -19.08
C LEU A 46 -8.45 5.88 -19.99
N PRO A 47 -7.25 6.29 -20.44
CA PRO A 47 -6.31 5.36 -21.06
C PRO A 47 -6.04 4.16 -20.14
N SER A 48 -5.96 2.96 -20.71
CA SER A 48 -5.79 1.70 -19.95
C SER A 48 -4.57 1.68 -19.02
N GLU A 49 -3.57 2.50 -19.33
CA GLU A 49 -2.31 2.64 -18.63
C GLU A 49 -2.31 3.70 -17.51
N TRP A 50 -3.43 4.33 -17.18
CA TRP A 50 -3.52 5.37 -16.15
C TRP A 50 -2.97 4.92 -14.78
N ASN A 51 -3.07 3.62 -14.49
CA ASN A 51 -2.62 2.98 -13.25
C ASN A 51 -1.13 2.58 -13.25
N THR A 52 -0.39 2.86 -14.33
CA THR A 52 1.03 2.52 -14.46
C THR A 52 1.94 3.63 -13.93
N ILE A 53 3.19 3.32 -13.56
CA ILE A 53 4.14 4.32 -13.06
C ILE A 53 4.40 5.44 -14.08
N ALA A 54 4.39 5.12 -15.38
CA ALA A 54 4.78 6.05 -16.45
C ALA A 54 3.65 7.02 -16.88
N PHE A 55 2.44 6.85 -16.36
CA PHE A 55 1.32 7.74 -16.68
C PHE A 55 1.58 9.16 -16.16
N ASP A 56 1.32 10.14 -17.02
CA ASP A 56 1.40 11.57 -16.72
C ASP A 56 0.05 12.07 -16.22
N ASP A 57 0.01 12.39 -14.93
CA ASP A 57 -1.16 12.93 -14.22
C ASP A 57 -1.05 14.44 -13.99
N SER A 58 -0.17 15.15 -14.71
CA SER A 58 0.07 16.59 -14.49
C SER A 58 -1.14 17.50 -14.76
N ASP A 59 -2.12 17.02 -15.53
CA ASP A 59 -3.40 17.70 -15.78
C ASP A 59 -4.46 17.42 -14.70
N TRP A 60 -4.17 16.54 -13.73
CA TRP A 60 -5.11 16.22 -12.64
C TRP A 60 -5.05 17.30 -11.55
N SER A 61 -6.17 17.48 -10.87
CA SER A 61 -6.22 18.34 -9.69
C SER A 61 -5.50 17.67 -8.52
N THR A 62 -5.14 18.43 -7.48
CA THR A 62 -4.53 17.88 -6.26
C THR A 62 -5.29 18.30 -5.01
N GLY A 63 -5.37 17.41 -4.02
CA GLY A 63 -5.94 17.73 -2.72
C GLY A 63 -5.64 16.65 -1.67
N PRO A 64 -5.88 16.95 -0.38
CA PRO A 64 -5.65 15.98 0.69
C PRO A 64 -6.68 14.87 0.65
N GLY A 65 -6.27 13.64 0.95
CA GLY A 65 -7.18 12.50 0.89
C GLY A 65 -8.33 12.53 1.91
N GLY A 66 -9.34 11.70 1.63
CA GLY A 66 -10.71 11.88 2.11
C GLY A 66 -11.48 12.66 1.05
N PHE A 67 -12.09 11.96 0.09
CA PHE A 67 -12.76 12.54 -1.06
C PHE A 67 -14.24 12.22 -1.00
N GLY A 68 -15.09 13.24 -1.13
CA GLY A 68 -16.53 13.09 -0.97
C GLY A 68 -17.28 14.41 -1.11
N TYR A 69 -18.53 14.39 -0.65
CA TYR A 69 -19.43 15.54 -0.71
C TYR A 69 -20.56 15.47 0.32
N GLY A 70 -21.02 16.63 0.78
CA GLY A 70 -22.36 16.79 1.39
C GLY A 70 -22.47 16.60 2.90
N ASP A 71 -21.41 16.22 3.61
CA ASP A 71 -21.39 16.05 5.07
C ASP A 71 -20.32 16.90 5.80
N ASN A 72 -19.37 17.48 5.07
CA ASN A 72 -18.29 18.35 5.56
C ASN A 72 -17.24 17.63 6.43
N ASP A 73 -16.95 16.35 6.18
CA ASP A 73 -15.82 15.66 6.81
C ASP A 73 -14.71 15.21 5.84
N ASP A 74 -14.84 15.54 4.56
CA ASP A 74 -13.85 15.29 3.52
C ASP A 74 -12.62 16.21 3.59
N GLY A 75 -11.46 15.65 3.27
CA GLY A 75 -10.25 16.43 3.02
C GLY A 75 -10.33 17.22 1.71
N THR A 76 -10.87 16.60 0.67
CA THR A 76 -11.15 17.19 -0.65
C THR A 76 -12.61 17.02 -0.99
N GLU A 77 -13.35 18.14 -0.95
CA GLU A 77 -14.73 18.20 -1.42
C GLU A 77 -14.78 18.19 -2.95
N ILE A 78 -15.57 17.27 -3.52
CA ILE A 78 -15.78 17.11 -4.96
C ILE A 78 -17.27 17.27 -5.31
N ASP A 79 -17.58 17.49 -6.58
CA ASP A 79 -18.98 17.41 -7.03
C ASP A 79 -19.47 15.95 -7.00
N THR A 80 -20.78 15.76 -6.85
CA THR A 80 -21.40 14.42 -6.91
C THR A 80 -21.03 13.73 -8.23
N SER A 81 -20.37 12.57 -8.11
CA SER A 81 -19.74 11.86 -9.22
C SER A 81 -19.91 10.35 -9.06
N LEU A 82 -20.01 9.60 -10.16
CA LEU A 82 -20.08 8.12 -10.12
C LEU A 82 -18.74 7.50 -9.74
N SER A 83 -17.64 8.12 -10.17
CA SER A 83 -16.29 7.67 -9.86
C SER A 83 -15.36 8.86 -9.67
N VAL A 84 -14.30 8.61 -8.93
CA VAL A 84 -13.15 9.50 -8.78
C VAL A 84 -11.89 8.66 -8.92
N TYR A 85 -10.96 9.11 -9.75
CA TYR A 85 -9.67 8.46 -9.92
C TYR A 85 -8.67 9.14 -9.02
N LEU A 86 -7.95 8.36 -8.20
CA LEU A 86 -6.98 8.85 -7.23
C LEU A 86 -5.61 8.27 -7.56
N ARG A 87 -4.57 9.11 -7.49
CA ARG A 87 -3.20 8.70 -7.79
C ARG A 87 -2.19 9.38 -6.87
N ARG A 88 -1.21 8.60 -6.42
CA ARG A 88 -0.10 9.07 -5.59
C ARG A 88 1.15 8.24 -5.88
N ILE A 89 2.26 8.94 -6.08
CA ILE A 89 3.59 8.32 -6.17
C ILE A 89 4.23 8.37 -4.79
N PHE A 90 4.76 7.24 -4.34
CA PHE A 90 5.52 7.13 -3.09
C PHE A 90 6.77 6.29 -3.31
N ALA A 91 7.75 6.44 -2.42
CA ALA A 91 9.02 5.73 -2.48
C ALA A 91 9.14 4.73 -1.34
N VAL A 92 9.67 3.54 -1.65
CA VAL A 92 10.10 2.55 -0.65
C VAL A 92 11.61 2.42 -0.75
N THR A 93 12.32 2.83 0.29
CA THR A 93 13.80 2.99 0.26
C THR A 93 14.53 1.67 0.02
N ASN A 94 14.07 0.57 0.61
CA ASN A 94 14.66 -0.75 0.41
C ASN A 94 13.61 -1.85 0.39
N THR A 95 13.33 -2.39 -0.79
CA THR A 95 12.35 -3.47 -0.98
C THR A 95 12.87 -4.84 -0.54
N GLU A 96 14.17 -5.03 -0.33
CA GLU A 96 14.74 -6.32 0.12
C GLU A 96 14.31 -6.70 1.54
N HIS A 97 13.90 -5.71 2.34
CA HIS A 97 13.36 -5.92 3.70
C HIS A 97 11.82 -5.95 3.73
N LEU A 98 11.15 -5.77 2.59
CA LEU A 98 9.68 -5.78 2.54
C LEU A 98 9.16 -7.22 2.60
N ILE A 99 8.58 -7.60 3.74
CA ILE A 99 8.02 -8.94 3.95
C ILE A 99 6.51 -8.94 3.63
N HIS A 100 5.81 -7.89 4.07
CA HIS A 100 4.36 -7.74 3.89
C HIS A 100 4.01 -6.28 3.57
N ALA A 101 2.91 -6.10 2.85
CA ALA A 101 2.25 -4.83 2.64
C ALA A 101 0.75 -5.00 2.91
N ILE A 102 0.13 -3.96 3.46
CA ILE A 102 -1.30 -3.94 3.75
C ILE A 102 -1.89 -2.69 3.10
N LEU A 103 -2.95 -2.88 2.32
CA LEU A 103 -3.83 -1.81 1.89
C LEU A 103 -4.99 -1.72 2.89
N HIS A 104 -5.24 -0.51 3.39
CA HIS A 104 -6.42 -0.20 4.19
C HIS A 104 -7.20 0.90 3.46
N ALA A 105 -8.47 0.64 3.18
CA ALA A 105 -9.36 1.54 2.47
C ALA A 105 -10.66 1.68 3.27
N ASP A 106 -11.07 2.93 3.48
CA ASP A 106 -12.40 3.31 3.96
C ASP A 106 -13.10 3.96 2.76
N TYR A 107 -14.28 3.47 2.38
CA TYR A 107 -14.90 3.79 1.10
C TYR A 107 -16.41 3.53 1.11
N ASP A 108 -17.12 4.27 0.26
CA ASP A 108 -18.54 4.10 -0.06
C ASP A 108 -18.77 4.60 -1.50
N ASP A 109 -19.27 3.82 -2.47
CA ASP A 109 -19.75 2.42 -2.40
C ASP A 109 -18.67 1.38 -2.75
N GLY A 110 -17.63 1.75 -3.51
CA GLY A 110 -16.68 0.78 -4.08
C GLY A 110 -15.35 1.37 -4.53
N PHE A 111 -14.32 0.53 -4.64
CA PHE A 111 -13.00 0.90 -5.14
C PHE A 111 -12.33 -0.26 -5.90
N VAL A 112 -11.39 0.09 -6.77
CA VAL A 112 -10.37 -0.81 -7.31
C VAL A 112 -9.00 -0.14 -7.10
N ALA A 113 -8.07 -0.85 -6.45
CA ALA A 113 -6.75 -0.34 -6.13
C ALA A 113 -5.68 -1.03 -6.98
N TYR A 114 -4.79 -0.22 -7.53
CA TYR A 114 -3.64 -0.67 -8.32
C TYR A 114 -2.33 -0.21 -7.66
N LEU A 115 -1.32 -1.06 -7.74
CA LEU A 115 0.06 -0.73 -7.43
C LEU A 115 0.94 -1.05 -8.63
N ASN A 116 1.54 -0.01 -9.22
CA ASN A 116 2.43 -0.13 -10.37
C ASN A 116 1.79 -0.91 -11.55
N GLY A 117 0.53 -0.64 -11.84
CA GLY A 117 -0.25 -1.31 -12.89
C GLY A 117 -0.81 -2.68 -12.53
N THR A 118 -0.53 -3.21 -11.34
CA THR A 118 -1.08 -4.48 -10.86
C THR A 118 -2.25 -4.22 -9.93
N GLU A 119 -3.40 -4.85 -10.17
CA GLU A 119 -4.52 -4.79 -9.22
C GLU A 119 -4.15 -5.50 -7.91
N ILE A 120 -4.33 -4.82 -6.78
CA ILE A 120 -3.97 -5.32 -5.44
C ILE A 120 -5.17 -5.49 -4.51
N GLY A 121 -6.34 -4.97 -4.89
CA GLY A 121 -7.55 -5.09 -4.10
C GLY A 121 -8.73 -4.40 -4.78
N ARG A 122 -9.93 -4.86 -4.48
CA ARG A 122 -11.18 -4.23 -4.89
C ARG A 122 -12.28 -4.53 -3.87
N SER A 123 -13.35 -3.74 -3.92
CA SER A 123 -14.53 -3.97 -3.10
C SER A 123 -15.26 -5.25 -3.49
N ILE A 124 -15.88 -5.90 -2.50
CA ILE A 124 -16.53 -7.22 -2.66
C ILE A 124 -17.81 -7.18 -3.50
N ASN A 125 -18.41 -5.99 -3.67
CA ASN A 125 -19.58 -5.76 -4.50
C ASN A 125 -19.24 -5.66 -6.01
N LEU A 126 -17.97 -5.56 -6.39
CA LEU A 126 -17.54 -5.53 -7.78
C LEU A 126 -17.37 -6.94 -8.37
N SER A 127 -17.32 -7.01 -9.70
CA SER A 127 -17.02 -8.25 -10.43
C SER A 127 -15.63 -8.81 -10.06
N GLU A 128 -15.40 -10.07 -10.44
CA GLU A 128 -14.16 -10.82 -10.16
C GLU A 128 -12.88 -10.04 -10.53
N PRO A 129 -11.76 -10.22 -9.79
CA PRO A 129 -10.50 -9.50 -10.03
C PRO A 129 -10.03 -9.55 -11.49
N GLY A 130 -9.53 -8.42 -12.01
CA GLY A 130 -9.13 -8.26 -13.40
C GLY A 130 -10.28 -7.99 -14.38
N THR A 131 -11.54 -8.07 -13.93
CA THR A 131 -12.67 -7.56 -14.72
C THR A 131 -12.59 -6.04 -14.76
N PHE A 132 -12.64 -5.49 -15.98
CA PHE A 132 -12.71 -4.06 -16.22
C PHE A 132 -14.02 -3.49 -15.68
N VAL A 133 -13.93 -2.39 -14.94
CA VAL A 133 -15.06 -1.63 -14.41
C VAL A 133 -15.02 -0.27 -15.10
N PRO A 134 -16.03 0.11 -15.90
CA PRO A 134 -16.04 1.39 -16.58
C PRO A 134 -16.24 2.54 -15.57
N TYR A 135 -15.79 3.73 -15.94
CA TYR A 135 -15.89 4.92 -15.09
C TYR A 135 -17.34 5.30 -14.69
N ASP A 136 -18.33 4.85 -15.45
CA ASP A 136 -19.75 5.14 -15.28
C ASP A 136 -20.59 3.93 -14.83
N GLU A 137 -19.95 2.89 -14.28
CA GLU A 137 -20.65 1.75 -13.67
C GLU A 137 -21.53 2.20 -12.48
N THR A 138 -22.73 1.63 -12.36
CA THR A 138 -23.73 1.95 -11.31
C THR A 138 -24.25 0.69 -10.64
#